data_AF-A0AAV0G6H0-F1
#
_entry.id   AF-A0AAV0G6H0-F1
#
_cell.length_a   1.000
_cell.length_b   1.000
_cell.length_c   1.000
_cell.angle_alpha   90.00
_cell.angle_beta   90.00
_cell.angle_gamma   90.00
#
_symmetry.space_group_name_H-M   'P 1'
#
loop_
_entity.id
_entity.type
_entity.pdbx_description
1 polymer ?
#
loop_
_entity_poly.entity_id
_entity_poly.type
_entity_poly.pdbx_seq_one_letter_code
_entity_poly.pdbx_strand_id
1 'polypeptide(L)'
;MYNMDFIFHLEEGERLTFLHQLLIQTFGCTYICVWSYLPQPCNYFIPLDGLFNGDNIVARRLFEEYNHSLPIANDGHVPGLAFLNSLPYLELQFHDLQSLVATPVQLQFYREAGIKTAILMGCSAGEIEVGMSIIPEGDAWDMSAFQEAVKGIIIVYLKCDLT
;
A
#
# COMPACT_ATOMS: atom_id res chain seq x y z
N MET A 1 6.63 19.59 -4.14
CA MET A 1 6.15 18.47 -3.31
C MET A 1 5.01 17.85 -4.09
N TYR A 2 5.20 16.66 -4.63
CA TYR A 2 4.18 16.01 -5.44
C TYR A 2 3.04 15.56 -4.52
N ASN A 3 1.80 15.91 -4.87
CA ASN A 3 0.66 15.60 -4.03
C ASN A 3 0.18 14.18 -4.32
N MET A 4 0.33 13.25 -3.36
CA MET A 4 -0.17 11.87 -3.45
C MET A 4 -1.70 11.78 -3.43
N ASP A 5 -2.39 12.87 -3.09
CA ASP A 5 -3.85 12.92 -3.07
C ASP A 5 -4.47 12.65 -4.45
N PHE A 6 -3.75 12.85 -5.56
CA PHE A 6 -4.31 12.69 -6.91
C PHE A 6 -4.92 11.30 -7.14
N ILE A 7 -4.31 10.23 -6.60
CA ILE A 7 -4.81 8.85 -6.72
C ILE A 7 -6.23 8.75 -6.19
N PHE A 8 -6.56 9.48 -5.12
CA PHE A 8 -7.89 9.49 -4.51
C PHE A 8 -8.93 10.27 -5.32
N HIS A 9 -8.49 11.04 -6.31
CA HIS A 9 -9.34 11.85 -7.19
C HIS A 9 -9.53 11.24 -8.59
N LEU A 10 -8.74 10.22 -8.95
CA LEU A 10 -8.90 9.48 -10.21
C LEU A 10 -10.23 8.73 -10.24
N GLU A 11 -10.82 8.57 -11.43
CA GLU A 11 -11.93 7.65 -11.60
C GLU A 11 -11.47 6.20 -11.33
N GLU A 12 -12.38 5.32 -10.93
CA GLU A 12 -12.06 3.94 -10.54
C GLU A 12 -11.24 3.20 -11.63
N GLY A 13 -11.64 3.31 -12.90
CA GLY A 13 -10.93 2.66 -14.00
C GLY A 13 -9.51 3.20 -14.23
N GLU A 14 -9.33 4.52 -14.09
CA GLU A 14 -8.02 5.18 -14.22
C GLU A 14 -7.10 4.79 -13.06
N ARG A 15 -7.66 4.79 -11.84
CA ARG A 15 -6.96 4.41 -10.62
C ARG A 15 -6.51 2.96 -10.67
N LEU A 16 -7.38 2.02 -11.04
CA LEU A 16 -7.01 0.61 -11.21
C LEU A 16 -5.93 0.42 -12.27
N THR A 17 -6.01 1.14 -13.39
CA THR A 17 -4.99 1.10 -14.44
C THR A 17 -3.63 1.56 -13.92
N PHE A 18 -3.61 2.68 -13.19
CA PHE A 18 -2.42 3.22 -12.56
C PHE A 18 -1.84 2.24 -11.52
N LEU A 19 -2.67 1.69 -10.63
CA LEU A 19 -2.23 0.75 -9.59
C LEU A 19 -1.67 -0.53 -10.21
N HIS A 20 -2.30 -1.03 -11.27
CA HIS A 20 -1.83 -2.21 -12.01
C HIS A 20 -0.47 -1.96 -12.67
N GLN A 21 -0.29 -0.79 -13.27
CA GLN A 21 1.00 -0.38 -13.83
C GLN A 21 2.09 -0.28 -12.76
N LEU A 22 1.79 0.32 -11.60
CA LEU A 22 2.69 0.39 -10.46
C LEU A 22 3.07 -1.00 -9.94
N LEU A 23 2.09 -1.89 -9.82
CA LEU A 23 2.25 -3.28 -9.37
C LEU A 23 3.18 -4.08 -10.30
N ILE A 24 3.01 -3.94 -11.62
CA ILE A 24 3.86 -4.63 -12.63
C ILE A 24 5.27 -4.05 -12.69
N GLN A 25 5.41 -2.72 -12.60
CA GLN A 25 6.70 -2.05 -12.77
C GLN A 25 7.56 -2.10 -11.50
N THR A 26 6.95 -2.29 -10.33
CA THR A 26 7.66 -2.37 -9.05
C THR A 26 8.11 -3.80 -8.80
N PHE A 27 9.41 -4.05 -8.98
CA PHE A 27 9.99 -5.37 -8.71
C PHE A 27 9.73 -5.80 -7.26
N GLY A 28 9.27 -7.03 -7.06
CA GLY A 28 8.95 -7.59 -5.75
C GLY A 28 7.61 -7.14 -5.16
N CYS A 29 6.91 -6.19 -5.79
CA CYS A 29 5.57 -5.78 -5.38
C CYS A 29 4.56 -6.91 -5.56
N THR A 30 3.84 -7.21 -4.50
CA THR A 30 2.94 -8.36 -4.40
C THR A 30 1.49 -7.93 -4.27
N TYR A 31 1.24 -6.82 -3.56
CA TYR A 31 -0.06 -6.17 -3.55
C TYR A 31 0.08 -4.65 -3.36
N ILE A 32 -0.99 -3.96 -3.72
CA ILE A 32 -1.21 -2.55 -3.42
C ILE A 32 -2.65 -2.34 -2.97
N CYS A 33 -2.85 -1.52 -1.94
CA CYS A 33 -4.16 -1.08 -1.46
C CYS A 33 -4.17 0.45 -1.33
N VAL A 34 -5.34 1.03 -1.60
CA VAL A 34 -5.63 2.46 -1.38
C VAL A 34 -6.74 2.57 -0.36
N TRP A 35 -6.43 3.17 0.78
CA TRP A 35 -7.31 3.31 1.93
C TRP A 35 -7.72 4.76 2.10
N SER A 36 -8.99 5.07 1.85
CA SER A 36 -9.54 6.41 2.05
C SER A 36 -10.00 6.59 3.49
N TYR A 37 -9.61 7.67 4.14
CA TYR A 37 -10.01 7.95 5.51
C TYR A 37 -11.40 8.60 5.55
N LEU A 38 -12.34 7.98 6.27
CA LEU A 38 -13.63 8.59 6.56
C LEU A 38 -13.62 9.21 7.97
N PRO A 39 -13.71 10.55 8.09
CA PRO A 39 -13.65 11.23 9.38
C PRO A 39 -14.86 10.92 10.28
N GLN A 40 -14.85 11.52 11.47
CA GLN A 40 -15.96 11.47 12.43
C GLN A 40 -17.33 11.73 11.76
N PRO A 41 -18.38 11.00 12.16
CA PRO A 41 -18.46 10.13 13.34
C PRO A 41 -17.94 8.69 13.14
N CYS A 42 -17.60 8.34 11.91
CA CYS A 42 -17.30 6.97 11.49
C CYS A 42 -15.90 6.49 11.89
N ASN A 43 -14.87 7.31 11.63
CA ASN A 43 -13.48 7.08 12.02
C ASN A 43 -12.91 5.72 11.57
N TYR A 44 -13.18 5.35 10.32
CA TYR A 44 -12.67 4.12 9.69
C TYR A 44 -12.03 4.41 8.34
N PHE A 45 -11.22 3.46 7.87
CA PHE A 45 -10.72 3.44 6.50
C PHE A 45 -11.68 2.67 5.60
N ILE A 46 -11.89 3.19 4.39
CA ILE A 46 -12.65 2.55 3.33
C ILE A 46 -11.64 2.06 2.28
N PRO A 47 -11.72 0.80 1.84
CA PRO A 47 -10.95 0.33 0.70
C PRO A 47 -11.47 1.02 -0.56
N LEU A 48 -10.63 1.84 -1.17
CA LEU A 48 -10.95 2.53 -2.42
C LEU A 48 -10.62 1.64 -3.62
N ASP A 49 -9.47 0.96 -3.58
CA ASP A 49 -9.05 -0.08 -4.52
C ASP A 49 -7.97 -0.96 -3.89
N GLY A 50 -7.82 -2.17 -4.44
CA GLY A 50 -6.69 -3.02 -4.14
C GLY A 50 -6.42 -4.05 -5.22
N LEU A 51 -5.14 -4.34 -5.47
CA LEU A 51 -4.69 -5.34 -6.43
C LEU A 51 -3.68 -6.29 -5.79
N PHE A 52 -3.81 -7.58 -6.11
CA PHE A 52 -2.91 -8.63 -5.67
C PHE A 52 -2.39 -9.44 -6.86
N ASN A 53 -1.07 -9.53 -6.98
CA ASN A 53 -0.33 -10.17 -8.07
C ASN A 53 0.29 -11.52 -7.68
N GLY A 54 -0.29 -12.23 -6.70
CA GLY A 54 0.19 -13.56 -6.30
C GLY A 54 -0.63 -14.70 -6.89
N ASP A 55 0.03 -15.82 -7.18
CA ASP A 55 -0.61 -17.04 -7.70
C ASP A 55 -1.22 -17.93 -6.60
N ASN A 56 -0.94 -17.66 -5.32
CA ASN A 56 -1.49 -18.42 -4.21
C ASN A 56 -2.99 -18.11 -4.03
N ILE A 57 -3.83 -19.12 -4.28
CA ILE A 57 -5.30 -19.02 -4.21
C ILE A 57 -5.78 -18.70 -2.78
N VAL A 58 -5.10 -19.22 -1.75
CA VAL A 58 -5.41 -18.93 -0.35
C VAL A 58 -5.10 -17.47 -0.05
N ALA A 59 -3.92 -17.00 -0.45
CA ALA A 59 -3.53 -15.61 -0.31
C ALA A 59 -4.49 -14.66 -1.04
N ARG A 60 -4.94 -15.02 -2.25
CA ARG A 60 -5.91 -14.25 -3.03
C ARG A 60 -7.24 -14.08 -2.30
N ARG A 61 -7.78 -15.17 -1.75
CA ARG A 61 -9.01 -15.11 -0.95
C ARG A 61 -8.85 -14.24 0.29
N LEU A 62 -7.73 -14.40 1.01
CA LEU A 62 -7.45 -13.61 2.22
C LEU A 62 -7.25 -12.13 1.88
N PHE A 63 -6.63 -11.83 0.73
CA PHE A 63 -6.50 -10.48 0.21
C PHE A 63 -7.86 -9.86 -0.08
N GLU A 64 -8.75 -10.57 -0.77
CA GLU A 64 -10.11 -10.09 -1.02
C GLU A 64 -10.84 -9.79 0.29
N GLU A 65 -10.73 -10.65 1.30
CA GLU A 65 -11.35 -10.41 2.60
C GLU A 65 -10.72 -9.21 3.33
N TYR A 66 -9.40 -9.07 3.30
CA TYR A 66 -8.69 -7.90 3.83
C TYR A 66 -9.11 -6.61 3.12
N ASN A 67 -9.14 -6.61 1.79
CA ASN A 67 -9.46 -5.46 0.95
C ASN A 67 -10.96 -5.08 0.98
N HIS A 68 -11.83 -5.88 1.60
CA HIS A 68 -13.22 -5.51 1.89
C HIS A 68 -13.46 -5.21 3.38
N SER A 69 -12.41 -5.16 4.19
CA SER A 69 -12.51 -4.81 5.60
C SER A 69 -12.69 -3.31 5.82
N LEU A 70 -13.10 -2.92 7.04
CA LEU A 70 -13.28 -1.52 7.46
C LEU A 70 -12.45 -1.24 8.73
N PRO A 71 -11.13 -1.07 8.61
CA PRO A 71 -10.24 -0.86 9.76
C PRO A 71 -10.58 0.44 10.50
N ILE A 72 -10.51 0.41 11.83
CA ILE A 72 -10.74 1.60 12.67
C ILE A 72 -9.46 2.43 12.66
N ALA A 73 -9.55 3.74 12.44
CA ALA A 73 -8.34 4.54 12.25
C ALA A 73 -7.47 4.62 13.53
N ASN A 74 -8.05 4.94 14.69
CA ASN A 74 -7.26 5.29 15.89
C ASN A 74 -6.83 4.11 16.75
N ASP A 75 -6.61 2.94 16.17
CA ASP A 75 -6.22 1.73 16.90
C ASP A 75 -4.71 1.44 16.87
N GLY A 76 -3.94 2.21 16.10
CA GLY A 76 -2.49 2.07 15.97
C GLY A 76 -2.04 0.92 15.06
N HIS A 77 -2.95 0.38 14.26
CA HIS A 77 -2.67 -0.70 13.32
C HIS A 77 -2.51 -0.18 11.88
N VAL A 78 -2.07 -1.07 11.00
CA VAL A 78 -2.18 -0.92 9.55
C VAL A 78 -3.53 -1.45 9.06
N PRO A 79 -4.15 -0.82 8.06
CA PRO A 79 -3.73 0.41 7.38
C PRO A 79 -4.04 1.67 8.19
N GLY A 80 -3.36 2.77 7.86
CA GLY A 80 -3.55 4.10 8.44
C GLY A 80 -2.40 4.61 9.29
N LEU A 81 -1.40 3.78 9.55
CA LEU A 81 -0.31 4.10 10.47
C LEU A 81 0.53 5.29 9.98
N ALA A 82 0.88 5.36 8.70
CA ALA A 82 1.60 6.49 8.15
C ALA A 82 0.71 7.74 8.05
N PHE A 83 -0.55 7.57 7.61
CA PHE A 83 -1.55 8.65 7.54
C PHE A 83 -1.72 9.36 8.89
N LEU A 84 -2.01 8.61 9.95
CA LEU A 84 -2.31 9.17 11.27
C LEU A 84 -1.10 9.84 11.93
N ASN A 85 0.10 9.36 11.60
CA ASN A 85 1.35 9.96 12.07
C ASN A 85 1.87 11.07 11.12
N SER A 86 1.09 11.45 10.10
CA SER A 86 1.48 12.46 9.11
C SER A 86 2.82 12.15 8.42
N LEU A 87 3.09 10.86 8.20
CA LEU A 87 4.30 10.37 7.56
C LEU A 87 4.04 10.21 6.06
N PRO A 88 4.81 10.92 5.19
CA PRO A 88 4.69 10.75 3.75
C PRO A 88 5.21 9.39 3.27
N TYR A 89 5.98 8.71 4.11
CA TYR A 89 6.59 7.41 3.82
C TYR A 89 6.96 6.72 5.14
N LEU A 90 6.60 5.44 5.27
CA LEU A 90 7.00 4.56 6.35
C LEU A 90 7.21 3.15 5.78
N GLU A 91 8.39 2.58 6.03
CA GLU A 91 8.70 1.21 5.65
C GLU A 91 8.70 0.32 6.90
N LEU A 92 8.00 -0.80 6.83
CA LEU A 92 7.91 -1.78 7.90
C LEU A 92 8.38 -3.13 7.40
N GLN A 93 9.38 -3.68 8.08
CA GLN A 93 9.79 -5.06 7.89
C GLN A 93 8.74 -5.99 8.51
N PHE A 94 8.59 -7.20 7.98
CA PHE A 94 7.54 -8.14 8.40
C PHE A 94 7.55 -8.41 9.92
N HIS A 95 8.74 -8.38 10.54
CA HIS A 95 8.90 -8.57 11.98
C HIS A 95 8.16 -7.53 12.82
N ASP A 96 8.14 -6.27 12.37
CA ASP A 96 7.39 -5.17 12.99
C ASP A 96 5.93 -5.19 12.53
N LEU A 97 5.72 -5.35 11.22
CA LEU A 97 4.41 -5.30 10.56
C LEU A 97 3.40 -6.26 11.19
N GLN A 98 3.82 -7.50 11.53
CA GLN A 98 2.93 -8.50 12.12
C GLN A 98 2.36 -8.10 13.48
N SER A 99 3.00 -7.18 14.20
CA SER A 99 2.52 -6.67 15.49
C SER A 99 1.52 -5.52 15.33
N LEU A 100 1.43 -4.97 14.12
CA LEU A 100 0.62 -3.81 13.75
C LEU A 100 -0.60 -4.19 12.91
N VAL A 101 -0.89 -5.48 12.73
CA VAL A 101 -2.08 -5.94 11.99
C VAL A 101 -3.36 -5.67 12.78
N ALA A 102 -4.39 -5.14 12.12
CA ALA A 102 -5.70 -4.90 12.69
C ALA A 102 -6.52 -6.19 12.86
N THR A 103 -6.29 -7.20 12.00
CA THR A 103 -7.09 -8.44 12.00
C THR A 103 -6.26 -9.71 11.79
N PRO A 104 -6.74 -10.88 12.27
CA PRO A 104 -6.12 -12.16 11.97
C PRO A 104 -6.07 -12.49 10.47
N VAL A 105 -7.07 -12.06 9.70
CA VAL A 105 -7.16 -12.27 8.24
C VAL A 105 -6.03 -11.54 7.53
N GLN A 106 -5.78 -10.28 7.89
CA GLN A 106 -4.67 -9.49 7.37
C GLN A 106 -3.31 -10.16 7.65
N LEU A 107 -3.10 -10.65 8.87
CA LEU A 107 -1.86 -11.36 9.22
C LEU A 107 -1.69 -12.65 8.40
N GLN A 108 -2.76 -13.42 8.23
CA GLN A 108 -2.74 -14.63 7.41
C GLN A 108 -2.46 -14.29 5.95
N PHE A 109 -3.10 -13.24 5.42
CA PHE A 109 -2.83 -12.75 4.08
C PHE A 109 -1.33 -12.46 3.90
N TYR A 110 -0.73 -11.66 4.79
CA TYR A 110 0.69 -11.33 4.68
C TYR A 110 1.60 -12.57 4.70
N ARG A 111 1.27 -13.58 5.50
CA ARG A 111 2.04 -14.83 5.57
C ARG A 111 1.90 -15.65 4.28
N GLU A 112 0.66 -15.86 3.82
CA GLU A 112 0.37 -16.68 2.63
C GLU A 112 0.84 -16.02 1.34
N ALA A 113 0.83 -14.69 1.27
CA ALA A 113 1.39 -13.90 0.18
C ALA A 113 2.92 -13.76 0.26
N GLY A 114 3.56 -14.26 1.33
CA GLY A 114 5.00 -14.22 1.50
C GLY A 114 5.57 -12.81 1.72
N ILE A 115 4.78 -11.89 2.27
CA ILE A 115 5.17 -10.50 2.48
C ILE A 115 6.35 -10.41 3.45
N LYS A 116 7.36 -9.63 3.07
CA LYS A 116 8.58 -9.36 3.81
C LYS A 116 8.68 -7.91 4.25
N THR A 117 8.14 -6.99 3.45
CA THR A 117 8.15 -5.56 3.71
C THR A 117 6.81 -4.95 3.29
N ALA A 118 6.34 -3.96 4.03
CA ALA A 118 5.25 -3.08 3.62
C ALA A 118 5.74 -1.63 3.59
N ILE A 119 5.35 -0.91 2.54
CA ILE A 119 5.58 0.53 2.38
C ILE A 119 4.24 1.21 2.51
N LEU A 120 4.16 2.17 3.43
CA LEU A 120 2.97 2.95 3.73
C LEU A 120 3.24 4.41 3.35
N MET A 121 2.31 5.00 2.61
CA MET A 121 2.41 6.38 2.14
C MET A 121 1.14 7.13 2.56
N GLY A 122 1.25 7.91 3.63
CA GLY A 122 0.19 8.77 4.12
C GLY A 122 0.07 10.06 3.30
N CYS A 123 -1.16 10.48 3.01
CA CYS A 123 -1.47 11.76 2.36
C CYS A 123 -2.63 12.48 3.08
N SER A 124 -3.24 13.50 2.49
CA SER A 124 -4.36 14.20 3.16
C SER A 124 -5.68 13.43 3.06
N ALA A 125 -5.82 12.56 2.05
CA ALA A 125 -7.02 11.77 1.79
C ALA A 125 -7.01 10.37 2.43
N GLY A 126 -5.84 9.83 2.77
CA GLY A 126 -5.72 8.48 3.30
C GLY A 126 -4.32 7.89 3.21
N GLU A 127 -4.24 6.58 2.99
CA GLU A 127 -2.97 5.84 2.94
C GLU A 127 -2.91 4.90 1.73
N ILE A 128 -1.74 4.85 1.09
CA ILE A 128 -1.42 3.82 0.10
C ILE A 128 -0.48 2.82 0.75
N GLU A 129 -0.84 1.55 0.69
CA GLU A 129 -0.09 0.44 1.26
C GLU A 129 0.41 -0.46 0.13
N VAL A 130 1.71 -0.76 0.12
CA VAL A 130 2.35 -1.61 -0.88
C VAL A 130 3.11 -2.71 -0.16
N GLY A 131 2.77 -3.97 -0.40
CA GLY A 131 3.49 -5.10 0.18
C GLY A 131 4.38 -5.81 -0.81
N MET A 132 5.55 -6.23 -0.33
CA MET A 132 6.61 -6.83 -1.13
C MET A 132 7.02 -8.19 -0.58
N SER A 133 7.20 -9.18 -1.45
CA SER A 133 7.61 -10.56 -1.09
C SER A 133 9.09 -10.86 -1.30
N ILE A 134 9.78 -10.02 -2.09
CA ILE A 134 11.22 -10.10 -2.30
C ILE A 134 11.86 -8.93 -1.58
N ILE A 135 12.75 -9.25 -0.62
CA ILE A 135 13.73 -8.28 -0.14
C ILE A 135 14.79 -8.21 -1.24
N PRO A 136 15.18 -7.04 -1.77
CA PRO A 136 16.30 -6.96 -2.68
C PRO A 136 17.54 -7.57 -2.00
N GLU A 137 17.96 -8.77 -2.42
CA GLU A 137 19.16 -9.40 -1.88
C GLU A 137 20.40 -8.68 -2.40
N GLY A 138 21.27 -8.25 -1.48
CA GLY A 138 22.62 -7.79 -1.77
C GLY A 138 22.90 -6.36 -1.32
N ASP A 139 24.03 -6.18 -0.63
CA ASP A 139 24.71 -4.91 -0.36
C ASP A 139 25.08 -4.19 -1.68
N ALA A 140 24.09 -3.69 -2.44
CA ALA A 140 24.23 -2.78 -3.58
C ALA A 140 22.91 -2.52 -4.35
N TRP A 141 21.73 -2.98 -3.89
CA TRP A 141 20.53 -2.25 -4.27
C TRP A 141 20.54 -0.97 -3.46
N ASP A 142 21.01 0.11 -4.09
CA ASP A 142 20.94 1.43 -3.49
C ASP A 142 19.49 1.65 -3.06
N MET A 143 19.24 1.59 -1.75
CA MET A 143 17.91 1.80 -1.18
C MET A 143 17.39 3.19 -1.56
N SER A 144 18.29 4.14 -1.84
CA SER A 144 17.98 5.40 -2.50
C SER A 144 17.47 5.19 -3.92
N ALA A 145 18.05 4.29 -4.72
CA ALA A 145 17.58 3.97 -6.07
C ALA A 145 16.25 3.23 -6.07
N PHE A 146 15.97 2.36 -5.09
CA PHE A 146 14.64 1.76 -4.94
C PHE A 146 13.61 2.80 -4.49
N GLN A 147 13.94 3.64 -3.52
CA GLN A 147 13.10 4.77 -3.14
C GLN A 147 12.94 5.76 -4.31
N GLU A 148 13.96 6.04 -5.09
CA GLU A 148 13.92 6.88 -6.30
C GLU A 148 13.26 6.17 -7.48
N ALA A 149 13.15 4.84 -7.48
CA ALA A 149 12.39 4.08 -8.47
C ALA A 149 10.92 3.98 -8.07
N VAL A 150 10.59 3.80 -6.79
CA VAL A 150 9.21 3.85 -6.28
C VAL A 150 8.71 5.29 -6.32
N LYS A 151 9.47 6.25 -5.75
CA LYS A 151 9.24 7.69 -5.97
C LYS A 151 9.29 8.00 -7.45
N GLY A 152 10.18 7.40 -8.23
CA GLY A 152 10.32 7.65 -9.66
C GLY A 152 9.15 7.14 -10.48
N ILE A 153 8.57 5.98 -10.17
CA ILE A 153 7.37 5.46 -10.80
C ILE A 153 6.17 6.31 -10.35
N ILE A 154 6.06 6.60 -9.06
CA ILE A 154 5.07 7.53 -8.51
C ILE A 154 5.19 8.91 -9.18
N ILE A 155 6.40 9.45 -9.36
CA ILE A 155 6.73 10.74 -9.99
C ILE A 155 6.55 10.69 -11.51
N VAL A 156 6.91 9.61 -12.19
CA VAL A 156 6.79 9.43 -13.66
C VAL A 156 5.32 9.40 -14.04
N TYR A 157 4.48 8.68 -13.30
CA TYR A 157 3.04 8.73 -13.52
C TYR A 157 2.42 10.06 -13.09
N LEU A 158 2.89 10.68 -11.98
CA LEU A 158 2.49 12.04 -11.59
C LEU A 158 2.94 13.15 -12.57
N LYS A 159 3.94 12.88 -13.43
CA LYS A 159 4.42 13.81 -14.46
C LYS A 159 3.70 13.67 -15.79
N CYS A 160 3.10 12.51 -16.07
CA CYS A 160 2.39 12.27 -17.33
C CYS A 160 1.06 13.05 -17.44
N ASP A 161 0.49 13.53 -16.34
CA ASP A 161 -0.72 14.37 -16.34
C ASP A 161 -0.45 15.89 -16.44
N LEU A 162 0.78 16.29 -16.80
CA LEU A 162 1.16 17.69 -17.01
C LEU A 162 1.62 18.01 -18.46
N THR A 163 1.28 17.15 -19.43
CA THR A 163 1.49 17.43 -20.88
C THR A 163 0.21 17.30 -21.68
#